data_AF-A0A7C1V8L7-F1
#
_entry.id   AF-A0A7C1V8L7-F1
#
_cell.length_a   1.000
_cell.length_b   1.000
_cell.length_c   1.000
_cell.angle_alpha   90.00
_cell.angle_beta   90.00
_cell.angle_gamma   90.00
#
_symmetry.space_group_name_H-M   'P 1'
#
loop_
_entity.id
_entity.type
_entity.pdbx_description
1 polymer ?
#
loop_
_entity_poly.entity_id
_entity_poly.type
_entity_poly.pdbx_seq_one_letter_code
_entity_poly.pdbx_strand_id
1 'polypeptide(L)'
;MAQGARVTCNLLHDNEATQDLFVEVNHGPFLIDHNFFLSGNGLNDISHGGAYAHNLFAGRIIAWPNTRNTPYHKAHSTEIAGMDTFPGGDSRFYNNIFVSQEKPVPWPERIPKQLDNQNYFGLATYYNLGLPVYMSGNVFLGQAEPCSHEENPLVQPEFNPGIKLEERSDGWYLKMQFDKIWADHKGPLVKSEMLGKAKIPDLPYEDPDGKPYQLDNDYFGNVRKTINPFPGPLNEQKEGEQFIKVWPKNMY
;
A
#
# COMPACT_ATOMS: atom_id res chain seq x y z
N MET A 1 15.99 -8.89 -0.66
CA MET A 1 16.02 -8.72 -2.13
C MET A 1 14.68 -9.18 -2.71
N ALA A 2 13.68 -8.31 -2.66
CA ALA A 2 12.31 -8.56 -3.12
C ALA A 2 12.09 -8.18 -4.60
N GLN A 3 13.14 -8.24 -5.44
CA GLN A 3 13.04 -7.84 -6.84
C GLN A 3 12.11 -8.77 -7.63
N GLY A 4 11.07 -8.22 -8.24
CA GLY A 4 9.99 -8.94 -8.92
C GLY A 4 8.94 -9.52 -7.98
N ALA A 5 9.02 -9.29 -6.66
CA ALA A 5 8.05 -9.83 -5.72
C ALA A 5 6.69 -9.13 -5.87
N ARG A 6 5.62 -9.92 -5.72
CA ARG A 6 4.24 -9.43 -5.67
C ARG A 6 3.51 -9.95 -4.44
N VAL A 7 2.99 -9.04 -3.61
CA VAL A 7 2.11 -9.34 -2.47
C VAL A 7 0.72 -8.85 -2.84
N THR A 8 -0.15 -9.78 -3.23
CA THR A 8 -1.46 -9.42 -3.81
C THR A 8 -2.62 -10.09 -3.09
N CYS A 9 -3.68 -9.31 -2.88
CA CYS A 9 -4.96 -9.75 -2.34
C CYS A 9 -4.88 -10.53 -1.00
N ASN A 10 -4.10 -10.05 -0.04
CA ASN A 10 -3.96 -10.63 1.30
C ASN A 10 -4.81 -9.90 2.35
N LEU A 11 -5.14 -10.61 3.42
CA LEU A 11 -5.79 -10.06 4.63
C LEU A 11 -4.79 -10.16 5.78
N LEU A 12 -4.23 -9.04 6.22
CA LEU A 12 -3.25 -8.95 7.31
C LEU A 12 -3.89 -8.25 8.50
N HIS A 13 -3.94 -8.92 9.65
CA HIS A 13 -4.56 -8.43 10.88
C HIS A 13 -3.93 -9.08 12.12
N ASP A 14 -4.18 -8.50 13.30
CA ASP A 14 -3.70 -8.98 14.60
C ASP A 14 -2.17 -9.15 14.71
N ASN A 15 -1.40 -8.35 13.96
CA ASN A 15 0.07 -8.34 13.95
C ASN A 15 0.68 -7.26 14.87
N GLU A 16 -0.03 -6.88 15.94
CA GLU A 16 0.30 -5.74 16.82
C GLU A 16 1.68 -5.83 17.51
N ALA A 17 2.23 -7.04 17.63
CA ALA A 17 3.59 -7.23 18.17
C ALA A 17 4.68 -6.66 17.25
N THR A 18 4.40 -6.54 15.95
CA THR A 18 5.36 -6.07 14.95
C THR A 18 4.68 -5.12 13.95
N GLN A 19 4.36 -5.62 12.75
CA GLN A 19 3.70 -4.92 11.66
C GLN A 19 3.12 -5.91 10.67
N ASP A 20 2.17 -5.47 9.83
CA ASP A 20 1.64 -6.30 8.75
C ASP A 20 2.67 -6.54 7.63
N LEU A 21 3.42 -5.50 7.23
CA LEU A 21 4.45 -5.63 6.19
C LEU A 21 5.72 -4.85 6.54
N PHE A 22 6.87 -5.48 6.33
CA PHE A 22 8.17 -4.84 6.39
C PHE A 22 8.96 -5.11 5.11
N VAL A 23 9.19 -4.06 4.32
CA VAL A 23 10.10 -4.12 3.16
C VAL A 23 11.47 -3.59 3.57
N GLU A 24 12.36 -4.53 3.85
CA GLU A 24 13.69 -4.23 4.37
C GLU A 24 14.76 -4.28 3.27
N VAL A 25 15.40 -3.14 2.96
CA VAL A 25 16.57 -3.01 2.07
C VAL A 25 16.40 -3.71 0.72
N ASN A 26 15.36 -3.33 -0.02
CA ASN A 26 15.06 -3.82 -1.37
C ASN A 26 15.11 -2.70 -2.40
N HIS A 27 15.71 -2.94 -3.56
CA HIS A 27 15.83 -1.97 -4.67
C HIS A 27 14.64 -1.98 -5.65
N GLY A 28 13.67 -2.85 -5.42
CA GLY A 28 12.56 -3.09 -6.34
C GLY A 28 13.00 -3.69 -7.68
N PRO A 29 12.12 -3.62 -8.71
CA PRO A 29 10.70 -3.30 -8.57
C PRO A 29 9.99 -4.40 -7.76
N PHE A 30 9.08 -4.02 -6.87
CA PHE A 30 8.14 -4.95 -6.22
C PHE A 30 6.74 -4.34 -6.16
N LEU A 31 5.71 -5.18 -6.16
CA LEU A 31 4.31 -4.76 -6.20
C LEU A 31 3.54 -5.27 -4.97
N ILE A 32 2.83 -4.37 -4.31
CA ILE A 32 1.97 -4.63 -3.17
C ILE A 32 0.57 -4.14 -3.56
N ASP A 33 -0.34 -5.04 -3.90
CA ASP A 33 -1.63 -4.65 -4.47
C ASP A 33 -2.84 -5.37 -3.86
N HIS A 34 -3.96 -4.66 -3.76
CA HIS A 34 -5.24 -5.26 -3.34
C HIS A 34 -5.27 -5.84 -1.93
N ASN A 35 -4.36 -5.46 -1.03
CA ASN A 35 -4.31 -6.04 0.32
C ASN A 35 -5.12 -5.23 1.34
N PHE A 36 -5.54 -5.90 2.41
CA PHE A 36 -6.03 -5.29 3.64
C PHE A 36 -4.94 -5.35 4.70
N PHE A 37 -4.44 -4.19 5.13
CA PHE A 37 -3.50 -4.02 6.24
C PHE A 37 -4.27 -3.44 7.44
N LEU A 38 -4.68 -4.31 8.35
CA LEU A 38 -5.65 -3.97 9.41
C LEU A 38 -5.01 -3.89 10.81
N SER A 39 -3.73 -4.20 10.95
CA SER A 39 -3.03 -4.03 12.24
C SER A 39 -2.60 -2.59 12.46
N GLY A 40 -2.33 -2.23 13.71
CA GLY A 40 -1.95 -0.88 14.09
C GLY A 40 -0.64 -0.37 13.46
N ASN A 41 0.29 -1.26 13.14
CA ASN A 41 1.49 -0.98 12.35
C ASN A 41 1.33 -1.66 10.99
N GLY A 42 1.06 -0.90 9.93
CA GLY A 42 0.73 -1.44 8.61
C GLY A 42 1.97 -1.68 7.74
N LEU A 43 2.80 -0.65 7.54
CA LEU A 43 3.96 -0.73 6.65
C LEU A 43 5.19 -0.08 7.28
N ASN A 44 6.26 -0.87 7.40
CA ASN A 44 7.61 -0.36 7.59
C ASN A 44 8.36 -0.42 6.25
N ASP A 45 8.89 0.71 5.79
CA ASP A 45 9.58 0.81 4.51
C ASP A 45 10.98 1.42 4.67
N ILE A 46 12.01 0.58 4.50
CA ILE A 46 13.40 1.04 4.32
C ILE A 46 13.98 0.57 2.99
N SER A 47 13.09 0.48 2.01
CA SER A 47 13.35 0.08 0.64
C SER A 47 13.07 1.26 -0.29
N HIS A 48 13.19 0.97 -1.58
CA HIS A 48 12.79 1.83 -2.69
C HIS A 48 12.41 0.96 -3.89
N GLY A 49 11.83 1.55 -4.93
CA GLY A 49 11.31 0.81 -6.07
C GLY A 49 10.02 0.05 -5.76
N GLY A 50 9.32 0.38 -4.66
CA GLY A 50 8.03 -0.23 -4.32
C GLY A 50 6.85 0.41 -5.06
N ALA A 51 5.88 -0.41 -5.47
CA ALA A 51 4.58 0.04 -5.94
C ALA A 51 3.47 -0.50 -5.05
N TYR A 52 2.62 0.40 -4.55
CA TYR A 52 1.52 0.12 -3.64
C TYR A 52 0.22 0.58 -4.29
N ALA A 53 -0.62 -0.36 -4.72
CA ALA A 53 -1.81 -0.05 -5.50
C ALA A 53 -3.07 -0.70 -4.92
N HIS A 54 -4.17 0.05 -4.79
CA HIS A 54 -5.45 -0.51 -4.36
C HIS A 54 -5.40 -1.23 -3.00
N ASN A 55 -4.61 -0.77 -2.04
CA ASN A 55 -4.61 -1.35 -0.69
C ASN A 55 -5.49 -0.55 0.27
N LEU A 56 -5.92 -1.18 1.36
CA LEU A 56 -6.48 -0.51 2.53
C LEU A 56 -5.45 -0.57 3.66
N PHE A 57 -4.95 0.58 4.10
CA PHE A 57 -4.06 0.70 5.25
C PHE A 57 -4.81 1.34 6.41
N ALA A 58 -5.12 0.53 7.42
CA ALA A 58 -5.68 0.99 8.69
C ALA A 58 -4.61 1.04 9.79
N GLY A 59 -3.33 1.16 9.42
CA GLY A 59 -2.20 1.16 10.35
C GLY A 59 -1.20 2.26 9.99
N ARG A 60 -0.21 2.44 10.87
CA ARG A 60 0.90 3.35 10.62
C ARG A 60 1.73 2.91 9.43
N ILE A 61 2.27 3.89 8.73
CA ILE A 61 3.27 3.74 7.69
C ILE A 61 4.50 4.55 8.10
N ILE A 62 5.63 3.87 8.19
CA ILE A 62 6.89 4.47 8.61
C ILE A 62 7.90 4.22 7.51
N ALA A 63 8.48 5.30 6.96
CA ALA A 63 9.52 5.20 5.95
C ALA A 63 10.75 6.03 6.33
N TRP A 64 11.95 5.47 6.18
CA TRP A 64 13.19 6.17 6.50
C TRP A 64 14.39 5.61 5.71
N PRO A 65 15.44 6.42 5.48
CA PRO A 65 16.62 5.97 4.75
C PRO A 65 17.43 4.92 5.51
N ASN A 66 18.25 4.17 4.79
CA ASN A 66 19.21 3.22 5.33
C ASN A 66 20.56 3.31 4.59
N THR A 67 21.65 3.08 5.32
CA THR A 67 23.02 3.18 4.78
C THR A 67 23.62 1.84 4.36
N ARG A 68 22.94 0.72 4.63
CA ARG A 68 23.40 -0.59 4.18
C ARG A 68 23.44 -0.64 2.66
N ASN A 69 24.46 -1.31 2.15
CA ASN A 69 24.66 -1.56 0.73
C ASN A 69 24.28 -3.01 0.42
N THR A 70 23.29 -3.24 -0.45
CA THR A 70 22.79 -4.59 -0.75
C THR A 70 22.70 -4.84 -2.26
N PRO A 71 22.65 -6.11 -2.71
CA PRO A 71 22.62 -6.40 -4.14
C PRO A 71 21.25 -6.15 -4.78
N TYR A 72 21.28 -5.87 -6.08
CA TYR A 72 20.16 -6.01 -7.01
C TYR A 72 20.58 -6.89 -8.20
N HIS A 73 19.62 -7.46 -8.92
CA HIS A 73 19.86 -8.47 -9.94
C HIS A 73 19.48 -8.00 -11.34
N LYS A 74 19.87 -8.76 -12.37
CA LYS A 74 19.24 -8.66 -13.69
C LYS A 74 17.77 -9.10 -13.63
N ALA A 75 16.97 -8.67 -14.61
CA ALA A 75 15.57 -9.08 -14.72
C ALA A 75 15.43 -10.61 -14.75
N HIS A 76 14.48 -11.14 -13.97
CA HIS A 76 14.12 -12.57 -13.94
C HIS A 76 15.32 -13.51 -13.76
N SER A 77 16.30 -13.09 -12.97
CA SER A 77 17.58 -13.79 -12.81
C SER A 77 18.10 -13.64 -11.38
N THR A 78 18.93 -14.61 -10.96
CA THR A 78 19.71 -14.54 -9.73
C THR A 78 21.10 -13.93 -9.95
N GLU A 79 21.42 -13.50 -11.17
CA GLU A 79 22.69 -12.84 -11.49
C GLU A 79 22.71 -11.42 -10.92
N ILE A 80 23.69 -11.12 -10.08
CA ILE A 80 23.87 -9.79 -9.47
C ILE A 80 24.23 -8.78 -10.57
N ALA A 81 23.48 -7.68 -10.64
CA ALA A 81 23.73 -6.58 -11.55
C ALA A 81 24.49 -5.41 -10.89
N GLY A 82 24.38 -5.28 -9.56
CA GLY A 82 25.12 -4.29 -8.80
C GLY A 82 24.70 -4.27 -7.33
N MET A 83 25.15 -3.25 -6.61
CA MET A 83 24.75 -2.97 -5.23
C MET A 83 24.54 -1.47 -5.03
N ASP A 84 23.61 -1.08 -4.17
CA ASP A 84 23.39 0.34 -3.82
C ASP A 84 22.89 0.50 -2.37
N THR A 85 22.79 1.75 -1.93
CA THR A 85 22.26 2.20 -0.64
C THR A 85 20.79 2.67 -0.75
N PHE A 86 20.20 3.12 0.36
CA PHE A 86 18.78 3.44 0.48
C PHE A 86 18.54 4.88 0.96
N PRO A 87 18.60 5.88 0.06
CA PRO A 87 18.20 7.25 0.40
C PRO A 87 16.70 7.40 0.75
N GLY A 88 15.89 6.35 0.53
CA GLY A 88 14.42 6.35 0.69
C GLY A 88 13.71 7.02 -0.48
N GLY A 89 12.45 6.65 -0.73
CA GLY A 89 11.66 7.15 -1.86
C GLY A 89 11.69 6.19 -3.06
N ASP A 90 11.54 6.70 -4.29
CA ASP A 90 11.26 5.89 -5.49
C ASP A 90 10.10 4.90 -5.25
N SER A 91 9.05 5.41 -4.58
CA SER A 91 7.86 4.66 -4.21
C SER A 91 6.65 5.20 -4.96
N ARG A 92 5.75 4.29 -5.34
CA ARG A 92 4.52 4.57 -6.08
C ARG A 92 3.32 4.22 -5.22
N PHE A 93 2.39 5.15 -5.00
CA PHE A 93 1.15 4.90 -4.26
C PHE A 93 -0.07 5.33 -5.07
N TYR A 94 -0.87 4.35 -5.50
CA TYR A 94 -2.02 4.63 -6.35
C TYR A 94 -3.31 4.00 -5.83
N ASN A 95 -4.38 4.79 -5.79
CA ASN A 95 -5.72 4.31 -5.44
C ASN A 95 -5.78 3.56 -4.10
N ASN A 96 -4.96 3.91 -3.10
CA ASN A 96 -5.04 3.31 -1.78
C ASN A 96 -6.04 4.06 -0.90
N ILE A 97 -6.54 3.40 0.15
CA ILE A 97 -7.28 4.04 1.23
C ILE A 97 -6.41 3.99 2.49
N PHE A 98 -6.16 5.13 3.10
CA PHE A 98 -5.43 5.27 4.36
C PHE A 98 -6.38 5.74 5.45
N VAL A 99 -6.31 5.09 6.61
CA VAL A 99 -7.18 5.37 7.75
C VAL A 99 -6.33 5.51 8.99
N SER A 100 -6.50 6.61 9.71
CA SER A 100 -5.89 6.75 11.03
C SER A 100 -6.56 5.84 12.05
N GLN A 101 -5.76 5.30 12.98
CA GLN A 101 -6.31 4.62 14.15
C GLN A 101 -6.58 5.61 15.27
N GLU A 102 -7.70 5.42 15.98
CA GLU A 102 -8.02 6.18 17.20
C GLU A 102 -7.26 5.62 18.43
N LYS A 103 -6.92 4.33 18.41
CA LYS A 103 -6.25 3.67 19.52
C LYS A 103 -4.74 3.86 19.44
N PRO A 104 -4.07 4.16 20.56
CA PRO A 104 -2.62 4.10 20.63
C PRO A 104 -2.13 2.68 20.33
N VAL A 105 -1.25 2.55 19.35
CA VAL A 105 -0.59 1.29 19.00
C VAL A 105 0.85 1.33 19.53
N PRO A 106 1.39 0.24 20.09
CA PRO A 106 2.80 0.17 20.47
C PRO A 106 3.73 0.57 19.31
N TRP A 107 4.82 1.27 19.64
CA TRP A 107 5.84 1.56 18.64
C TRP A 107 6.49 0.25 18.16
N PRO A 108 6.61 0.01 16.85
CA PRO A 108 7.10 -1.26 16.34
C PRO A 108 8.54 -1.54 16.78
N GLU A 109 8.82 -2.81 17.09
CA GLU A 109 10.17 -3.24 17.42
C GLU A 109 11.14 -2.94 16.27
N ARG A 110 12.40 -2.64 16.60
CA ARG A 110 13.51 -2.37 15.65
C ARG A 110 13.43 -1.04 14.88
N ILE A 111 12.41 -0.21 15.12
CA ILE A 111 12.34 1.13 14.53
C ILE A 111 12.94 2.16 15.49
N PRO A 112 13.88 3.02 15.06
CA PRO A 112 14.46 4.05 15.91
C PRO A 112 13.37 4.95 16.53
N LYS A 113 13.29 5.00 17.86
CA LYS A 113 12.29 5.81 18.59
C LYS A 113 12.40 7.30 18.31
N GLN A 114 13.56 7.77 17.85
CA GLN A 114 13.78 9.17 17.47
C GLN A 114 12.97 9.59 16.25
N LEU A 115 12.49 8.63 15.46
CA LEU A 115 11.59 8.95 14.37
C LEU A 115 10.27 9.46 14.94
N ASP A 116 9.72 8.84 16.02
CA ASP A 116 8.36 9.04 16.55
C ASP A 116 7.98 10.52 16.75
N ASN A 117 7.37 11.11 15.72
CA ASN A 117 6.96 12.50 15.64
C ASN A 117 5.43 12.69 15.57
N GLN A 118 4.68 11.67 16.03
CA GLN A 118 3.26 11.69 16.40
C GLN A 118 2.20 11.43 15.32
N ASN A 119 2.46 11.57 14.01
CA ASN A 119 1.51 11.13 12.97
C ASN A 119 2.16 10.32 11.84
N TYR A 120 1.86 9.02 11.83
CA TYR A 120 2.33 8.05 10.83
C TYR A 120 1.19 7.44 10.03
N PHE A 121 0.01 8.03 10.05
CA PHE A 121 -1.09 7.54 9.23
C PHE A 121 -1.04 8.23 7.87
N GLY A 122 -1.07 7.45 6.78
CA GLY A 122 -0.93 7.98 5.42
C GLY A 122 0.53 8.06 4.94
N LEU A 123 0.83 9.08 4.12
CA LEU A 123 2.05 9.14 3.30
C LEU A 123 2.95 10.35 3.61
N ALA A 124 2.65 11.15 4.64
CA ALA A 124 3.47 12.29 5.05
C ALA A 124 4.95 11.92 5.29
N THR A 125 5.23 10.70 5.79
CA THR A 125 6.59 10.19 6.03
C THR A 125 7.49 10.17 4.78
N TYR A 126 6.91 10.21 3.57
CA TYR A 126 7.66 10.18 2.31
C TYR A 126 8.13 11.56 1.83
N TYR A 127 7.70 12.66 2.46
CA TYR A 127 7.96 14.02 1.96
C TYR A 127 9.45 14.36 1.85
N ASN A 128 10.26 14.01 2.85
CA ASN A 128 11.67 14.42 2.92
C ASN A 128 12.65 13.29 2.56
N LEU A 129 12.19 12.26 1.84
CA LEU A 129 13.07 11.16 1.42
C LEU A 129 13.90 11.55 0.18
N GLY A 130 15.03 10.86 -0.03
CA GLY A 130 16.05 11.29 -0.99
C GLY A 130 15.74 11.00 -2.46
N LEU A 131 14.69 10.23 -2.77
CA LEU A 131 14.25 9.92 -4.13
C LEU A 131 12.79 10.35 -4.36
N PRO A 132 12.41 10.64 -5.63
CA PRO A 132 11.05 11.04 -5.96
C PRO A 132 10.01 10.01 -5.55
N VAL A 133 8.79 10.46 -5.27
CA VAL A 133 7.64 9.60 -5.05
C VAL A 133 6.54 9.94 -6.05
N TYR A 134 5.70 8.96 -6.35
CA TYR A 134 4.66 9.08 -7.37
C TYR A 134 3.33 8.66 -6.76
N MET A 135 2.36 9.57 -6.72
CA MET A 135 1.12 9.35 -5.97
C MET A 135 -0.07 9.93 -6.68
N SER A 136 -1.19 9.20 -6.71
CA SER A 136 -2.46 9.70 -7.25
C SER A 136 -3.63 8.81 -6.85
N GLY A 137 -4.82 9.40 -6.72
CA GLY A 137 -6.06 8.68 -6.49
C GLY A 137 -6.21 8.11 -5.08
N ASN A 138 -5.34 8.49 -4.14
CA ASN A 138 -5.41 7.99 -2.77
C ASN A 138 -6.46 8.73 -1.94
N VAL A 139 -7.08 8.00 -1.03
CA VAL A 139 -8.07 8.51 -0.07
C VAL A 139 -7.48 8.48 1.34
N PHE A 140 -7.64 9.57 2.08
CA PHE A 140 -7.13 9.74 3.43
C PHE A 140 -8.28 10.07 4.38
N LEU A 141 -8.52 9.18 5.35
CA LEU A 141 -9.63 9.24 6.29
C LEU A 141 -9.13 9.45 7.71
N GLY A 142 -9.89 10.21 8.50
CA GLY A 142 -9.48 10.59 9.85
C GLY A 142 -8.21 11.45 9.83
N GLN A 143 -7.26 11.16 10.71
CA GLN A 143 -5.97 11.85 10.80
C GLN A 143 -4.91 11.31 9.81
N ALA A 144 -5.29 10.47 8.84
CA ALA A 144 -4.34 10.06 7.81
C ALA A 144 -3.95 11.25 6.93
N GLU A 145 -2.66 11.45 6.70
CA GLU A 145 -2.13 12.62 5.99
C GLU A 145 -1.56 12.23 4.62
N PRO A 146 -1.89 12.97 3.56
CA PRO A 146 -1.23 12.79 2.27
C PRO A 146 0.23 13.24 2.32
N CYS A 147 1.02 12.73 1.38
CA CYS A 147 2.30 13.36 1.07
C CYS A 147 2.03 14.68 0.34
N SER A 148 2.78 15.74 0.64
CA SER A 148 2.63 17.03 -0.06
C SER A 148 3.02 16.99 -1.54
N HIS A 149 3.64 15.89 -2.00
CA HIS A 149 3.90 15.63 -3.41
C HIS A 149 2.70 15.03 -4.17
N GLU A 150 1.65 14.58 -3.48
CA GLU A 150 0.45 14.04 -4.14
C GLU A 150 -0.45 15.16 -4.67
N GLU A 151 -0.80 15.07 -5.96
CA GLU A 151 -1.73 16.01 -6.58
C GLU A 151 -3.18 15.57 -6.38
N ASN A 152 -3.99 16.45 -5.77
CA ASN A 152 -5.43 16.27 -5.57
C ASN A 152 -5.85 14.99 -4.81
N PRO A 153 -5.25 14.68 -3.63
CA PRO A 153 -5.74 13.58 -2.80
C PRO A 153 -7.17 13.85 -2.31
N LEU A 154 -7.96 12.80 -2.08
CA LEU A 154 -9.23 12.94 -1.36
C LEU A 154 -8.97 12.83 0.14
N VAL A 155 -9.24 13.91 0.89
CA VAL A 155 -9.03 13.94 2.34
C VAL A 155 -10.36 14.19 3.05
N GLN A 156 -10.72 13.31 3.99
CA GLN A 156 -11.93 13.41 4.80
C GLN A 156 -11.59 13.26 6.29
N PRO A 157 -11.14 14.35 6.95
CA PRO A 157 -10.61 14.28 8.31
C PRO A 157 -11.65 13.93 9.38
N GLU A 158 -12.91 14.24 9.12
CA GLU A 158 -14.04 13.96 10.01
C GLU A 158 -14.71 12.60 9.71
N PHE A 159 -14.28 11.90 8.67
CA PHE A 159 -14.87 10.61 8.29
C PHE A 159 -14.16 9.47 9.01
N ASN A 160 -14.83 8.87 9.99
CA ASN A 160 -14.38 7.63 10.60
C ASN A 160 -15.06 6.42 9.94
N PRO A 161 -14.33 5.57 9.19
CA PRO A 161 -14.90 4.40 8.55
C PRO A 161 -15.30 3.28 9.53
N GLY A 162 -14.90 3.35 10.79
CA GLY A 162 -15.28 2.37 11.82
C GLY A 162 -14.81 0.96 11.50
N ILE A 163 -13.64 0.81 10.89
CA ILE A 163 -13.07 -0.47 10.44
C ILE A 163 -13.03 -1.48 11.60
N LYS A 164 -13.71 -2.61 11.41
CA LYS A 164 -13.66 -3.76 12.31
C LYS A 164 -13.63 -5.05 11.51
N LEU A 165 -12.81 -5.99 11.97
CA LEU A 165 -12.82 -7.35 11.47
C LEU A 165 -13.57 -8.23 12.48
N GLU A 166 -14.58 -8.95 12.02
CA GLU A 166 -15.43 -9.82 12.84
C GLU A 166 -15.29 -11.27 12.38
N GLU A 167 -14.84 -12.16 13.27
CA GLU A 167 -14.89 -13.59 13.04
C GLU A 167 -16.33 -14.10 13.25
N ARG A 168 -16.84 -14.81 12.26
CA ARG A 168 -18.14 -15.49 12.28
C ARG A 168 -17.92 -16.97 11.99
N SER A 169 -18.96 -17.78 12.18
CA SER A 169 -18.89 -19.24 12.02
C SER A 169 -18.40 -19.70 10.64
N ASP A 170 -18.58 -18.87 9.60
CA ASP A 170 -18.24 -19.17 8.22
C ASP A 170 -17.07 -18.33 7.67
N GLY A 171 -16.41 -17.51 8.48
CA GLY A 171 -15.24 -16.73 8.07
C GLY A 171 -15.14 -15.34 8.68
N TRP A 172 -14.27 -14.51 8.09
CA TRP A 172 -13.98 -13.14 8.52
C TRP A 172 -14.73 -12.11 7.69
N TYR A 173 -15.33 -11.16 8.39
CA TYR A 173 -16.11 -10.08 7.80
C TYR A 173 -15.50 -8.73 8.13
N LEU A 174 -15.22 -7.94 7.10
CA LEU A 174 -14.87 -6.54 7.24
C LEU A 174 -16.14 -5.72 7.37
N LYS A 175 -16.27 -5.04 8.50
CA LYS A 175 -17.26 -4.00 8.75
C LYS A 175 -16.60 -2.64 8.54
N MET A 176 -17.16 -1.81 7.66
CA MET A 176 -16.74 -0.41 7.50
C MET A 176 -17.81 0.45 6.82
N GLN A 177 -17.75 1.76 7.04
CA GLN A 177 -18.53 2.77 6.34
C GLN A 177 -17.87 3.11 4.99
N PHE A 178 -18.68 3.22 3.95
CA PHE A 178 -18.27 3.69 2.63
C PHE A 178 -18.95 5.01 2.30
N ASP A 179 -18.21 5.94 1.72
CA ASP A 179 -18.74 7.18 1.18
C ASP A 179 -18.79 7.09 -0.35
N LYS A 180 -19.91 7.50 -0.95
CA LYS A 180 -20.08 7.51 -2.40
C LYS A 180 -19.09 8.43 -3.12
N ILE A 181 -18.57 9.46 -2.44
CA ILE A 181 -17.60 10.39 -3.05
C ILE A 181 -16.31 9.67 -3.48
N TRP A 182 -16.01 8.50 -2.91
CA TRP A 182 -14.86 7.68 -3.31
C TRP A 182 -15.03 7.14 -4.74
N ALA A 183 -16.26 6.95 -5.23
CA ALA A 183 -16.53 6.52 -6.60
C ALA A 183 -16.33 7.65 -7.62
N ASP A 184 -16.47 8.90 -7.19
CA ASP A 184 -16.23 10.09 -8.01
C ASP A 184 -14.77 10.56 -7.96
N HIS A 185 -13.98 10.00 -7.04
CA HIS A 185 -12.57 10.34 -6.90
C HIS A 185 -11.77 9.87 -8.13
N LYS A 186 -10.95 10.76 -8.68
CA LYS A 186 -10.17 10.47 -9.88
C LYS A 186 -8.95 9.64 -9.51
N GLY A 187 -8.89 8.44 -10.06
CA GLY A 187 -7.77 7.53 -9.94
C GLY A 187 -7.39 6.94 -11.30
N PRO A 188 -6.12 6.62 -11.54
CA PRO A 188 -5.70 5.95 -12.77
C PRO A 188 -5.96 4.44 -12.70
N LEU A 189 -6.23 3.80 -13.83
CA LEU A 189 -6.05 2.35 -13.92
C LEU A 189 -4.54 2.05 -13.90
N VAL A 190 -4.07 1.40 -12.84
CA VAL A 190 -2.64 1.16 -12.62
C VAL A 190 -2.10 0.11 -13.62
N LYS A 191 -1.06 0.49 -14.36
CA LYS A 191 -0.41 -0.33 -15.39
C LYS A 191 1.11 -0.17 -15.34
N SER A 192 1.87 -1.14 -15.84
CA SER A 192 3.33 -1.08 -15.92
C SER A 192 3.87 0.19 -16.56
N GLU A 193 3.27 0.63 -17.68
CA GLU A 193 3.66 1.85 -18.38
C GLU A 193 3.63 3.07 -17.46
N MET A 194 2.57 3.18 -16.65
CA MET A 194 2.40 4.26 -15.69
C MET A 194 3.37 4.14 -14.50
N LEU A 195 3.63 2.92 -14.03
CA LEU A 195 4.61 2.67 -12.96
C LEU A 195 6.04 2.96 -13.44
N GLY A 196 6.32 2.86 -14.74
CA GLY A 196 7.65 3.07 -15.29
C GLY A 196 8.62 2.01 -14.78
N LYS A 197 9.76 2.45 -14.25
CA LYS A 197 10.83 1.57 -13.76
C LYS A 197 11.29 1.94 -12.36
N ALA A 198 11.70 0.95 -11.58
CA ALA A 198 12.45 1.20 -10.35
C ALA A 198 13.82 1.78 -10.70
N LYS A 199 14.22 2.86 -10.00
CA LYS A 199 15.33 3.73 -10.39
C LYS A 199 16.69 3.04 -10.38
N ILE A 200 16.96 2.24 -9.35
CA ILE A 200 18.27 1.60 -9.17
C ILE A 200 18.48 0.41 -10.11
N PRO A 201 17.59 -0.60 -10.15
CA PRO A 201 17.79 -1.73 -11.04
C PRO A 201 17.51 -1.40 -12.52
N ASP A 202 16.89 -0.25 -12.82
CA ASP A 202 16.41 0.16 -14.16
C ASP A 202 15.49 -0.90 -14.82
N LEU A 203 14.63 -1.51 -13.99
CA LEU A 203 13.72 -2.58 -14.41
C LEU A 203 12.25 -2.16 -14.32
N PRO A 204 11.40 -2.64 -15.25
CA PRO A 204 9.97 -2.37 -15.25
C PRO A 204 9.23 -3.18 -14.18
N TYR A 205 8.04 -2.72 -13.82
CA TYR A 205 7.09 -3.48 -13.00
C TYR A 205 6.32 -4.44 -13.90
N GLU A 206 6.60 -5.74 -13.84
CA GLU A 206 6.00 -6.75 -14.73
C GLU A 206 5.84 -8.12 -14.05
N ASP A 207 4.95 -8.96 -14.58
CA ASP A 207 4.78 -10.33 -14.12
C ASP A 207 6.04 -11.19 -14.38
N PRO A 208 6.20 -12.34 -13.72
CA PRO A 208 7.37 -13.21 -13.90
C PRO A 208 7.59 -13.71 -15.34
N ASP A 209 6.56 -13.66 -16.20
CA ASP A 209 6.66 -14.00 -17.62
C ASP A 209 6.98 -12.77 -18.51
N GLY A 210 7.25 -11.62 -17.91
CA GLY A 210 7.56 -10.36 -18.59
C GLY A 210 6.33 -9.61 -19.11
N LYS A 211 5.11 -10.06 -18.81
CA LYS A 211 3.90 -9.34 -19.20
C LYS A 211 3.71 -8.08 -18.34
N PRO A 212 3.27 -6.96 -18.94
CA PRO A 212 2.96 -5.78 -18.18
C PRO A 212 1.76 -6.03 -17.27
N TYR A 213 1.85 -5.55 -16.03
CA TYR A 213 0.72 -5.45 -15.12
C TYR A 213 -0.39 -4.59 -15.69
N GLN A 214 -1.61 -5.07 -15.46
CA GLN A 214 -2.84 -4.33 -15.60
C GLN A 214 -3.72 -4.65 -14.38
N LEU A 215 -3.82 -3.71 -13.45
CA LEU A 215 -4.52 -3.93 -12.17
C LEU A 215 -6.02 -3.64 -12.33
N ASP A 216 -6.70 -4.48 -13.10
CA ASP A 216 -8.10 -4.32 -13.51
C ASP A 216 -9.07 -5.27 -12.80
N ASN A 217 -8.61 -5.98 -11.77
CA ASN A 217 -9.43 -6.84 -10.92
C ASN A 217 -9.28 -6.45 -9.45
N ASP A 218 -10.32 -6.61 -8.65
CA ASP A 218 -10.31 -6.34 -7.21
C ASP A 218 -9.83 -7.57 -6.38
N TYR A 219 -9.84 -7.45 -5.06
CA TYR A 219 -9.44 -8.49 -4.10
C TYR A 219 -10.13 -9.85 -4.29
N PHE A 220 -11.36 -9.85 -4.84
CA PHE A 220 -12.17 -11.03 -5.12
C PHE A 220 -12.09 -11.47 -6.59
N GLY A 221 -11.32 -10.77 -7.43
CA GLY A 221 -11.22 -11.05 -8.86
C GLY A 221 -12.33 -10.42 -9.70
N ASN A 222 -13.09 -9.46 -9.17
CA ASN A 222 -14.11 -8.77 -9.97
C ASN A 222 -13.45 -7.68 -10.83
N VAL A 223 -13.89 -7.58 -12.09
CA VAL A 223 -13.41 -6.57 -13.03
C VAL A 223 -13.72 -5.16 -12.53
N ARG A 224 -12.73 -4.27 -12.58
CA ARG A 224 -12.81 -2.86 -12.20
C ARG A 224 -13.24 -1.98 -13.37
N LYS A 225 -13.76 -0.79 -13.05
CA LYS A 225 -13.89 0.30 -14.03
C LYS A 225 -12.52 0.70 -14.55
N THR A 226 -12.38 0.91 -15.85
CA THR A 226 -11.11 1.31 -16.48
C THR A 226 -10.83 2.81 -16.38
N ILE A 227 -11.87 3.61 -16.08
CA ILE A 227 -11.79 5.05 -15.85
C ILE A 227 -12.24 5.28 -14.41
N ASN A 228 -11.38 5.93 -13.61
CA ASN A 228 -11.60 6.16 -12.18
C ASN A 228 -11.99 4.86 -11.43
N PRO A 229 -11.12 3.84 -11.41
CA PRO A 229 -11.36 2.67 -10.57
C PRO A 229 -11.52 3.08 -9.11
N PHE A 230 -12.43 2.41 -8.40
CA PHE A 230 -12.68 2.67 -7.00
C PHE A 230 -11.39 2.46 -6.17
N PRO A 231 -11.06 3.36 -5.24
CA PRO A 231 -9.87 3.23 -4.41
C PRO A 231 -10.00 2.06 -3.44
N GLY A 232 -8.86 1.53 -3.02
CA GLY A 232 -8.75 0.40 -2.13
C GLY A 232 -8.94 -0.96 -2.81
N PRO A 233 -8.95 -2.03 -2.01
CA PRO A 233 -8.84 -3.41 -2.49
C PRO A 233 -10.14 -3.93 -3.13
N LEU A 234 -11.23 -3.19 -3.01
CA LEU A 234 -12.55 -3.58 -3.49
C LEU A 234 -13.01 -2.71 -4.65
N ASN A 235 -13.98 -3.22 -5.40
CA ASN A 235 -14.84 -2.37 -6.22
C ASN A 235 -15.78 -1.50 -5.37
N GLU A 236 -16.44 -0.56 -6.03
CA GLU A 236 -17.42 0.35 -5.44
C GLU A 236 -18.44 -0.39 -4.58
N GLN A 237 -18.66 0.12 -3.37
CA GLN A 237 -19.63 -0.39 -2.41
C GLN A 237 -20.79 0.57 -2.25
N LYS A 238 -21.91 0.08 -1.67
CA LYS A 238 -23.03 0.95 -1.32
C LYS A 238 -22.62 1.92 -0.21
N GLU A 239 -23.11 3.15 -0.30
CA GLU A 239 -22.94 4.18 0.75
C GLU A 239 -23.43 3.67 2.12
N GLY A 240 -22.71 4.03 3.18
CA GLY A 240 -23.00 3.65 4.55
C GLY A 240 -22.32 2.35 4.99
N GLU A 241 -22.83 1.77 6.08
CA GLU A 241 -22.22 0.62 6.75
C GLU A 241 -22.39 -0.66 5.93
N GLN A 242 -21.28 -1.29 5.58
CA GLN A 242 -21.27 -2.58 4.88
C GLN A 242 -20.60 -3.67 5.72
N PHE A 243 -20.99 -4.90 5.46
CA PHE A 243 -20.40 -6.12 6.02
C PHE A 243 -19.97 -7.03 4.88
N ILE A 244 -18.67 -7.14 4.66
CA ILE A 244 -18.09 -7.80 3.49
C ILE A 244 -17.28 -9.00 3.96
N LYS A 245 -17.64 -10.20 3.52
CA LYS A 245 -16.86 -11.40 3.82
C LYS A 245 -15.53 -11.35 3.07
N VAL A 246 -14.43 -11.17 3.78
CA VAL A 246 -13.07 -11.04 3.21
C VAL A 246 -12.28 -12.35 3.28
N TRP A 247 -12.73 -13.32 4.09
CA TRP A 247 -12.15 -14.66 4.14
C TRP A 247 -13.16 -15.73 4.63
N PRO A 248 -13.10 -17.00 4.16
CA PRO A 248 -12.41 -17.41 2.95
C PRO A 248 -12.98 -16.67 1.74
N LYS A 249 -12.14 -16.46 0.73
CA LYS A 249 -12.62 -15.95 -0.56
C LYS A 249 -13.48 -17.02 -1.19
N ASN A 250 -14.63 -16.63 -1.75
CA ASN A 250 -15.39 -17.54 -2.59
C ASN A 250 -14.52 -17.82 -3.83
N MET A 251 -13.85 -18.98 -3.87
CA MET A 251 -13.17 -19.43 -5.07
C MET A 251 -14.26 -19.83 -6.06
N TYR A 252 -14.32 -19.15 -7.20
CA TYR A 252 -15.04 -19.62 -8.38
C TYR A 252 -14.07 -20.36 -9.29
#